data_AF-A0A9N7BIP2-F1
#
_entry.id   AF-A0A9N7BIP2-F1
#
_cell.length_a   1.000
_cell.length_b   1.000
_cell.length_c   1.000
_cell.angle_alpha   90.00
_cell.angle_beta   90.00
_cell.angle_gamma   90.00
#
_symmetry.space_group_name_H-M   'P 1'
#
loop_
_entity.id
_entity.type
_entity.pdbx_description
1 polymer ?
#
loop_
_entity_poly.entity_id
_entity_poly.type
_entity_poly.pdbx_seq_one_letter_code
_entity_poly.pdbx_strand_id
1 'polypeptide(L)'
;MRKFNKLFLAFLPISSLSIFSVVSCTTNNKNNKPNEIPQLPNSKKPDNKPESANKTENKKPTEGSNSEKQPEIKPIPGDPETVPDNSNNPKQPENNDNSGSNNNYNNPNNEEPQGDEPQSDEQNDSKNRVDFLDIEKINKKIDFKYITTYNNKTANAAWVQIKSRGQNIFKEIIFNKNKEILETYQIEFDSESLPEIIDEKGIISKVKIKFTKFNESKIFIFSFIGFKEEAKSEKDNKSKKNEYIKVKDKINEKIKGLYPSLVAYMLLYVEDQNKYNKDIKQSGNVINFQDLENKNDSLFSSDFPGFSIGTKELLFEYKEEYRQIYKDEIISAAYDDLNGILQLEVQIRNTDDHTNDKGDPLITKKFKLEGFRKVDIKNENNNVIFVDLLKNDFKEIVNKGSLTEIVKQFITYGAYNKKIGLGNSNQTGIKNELFKKLIVNINDKSNIYRTTQTLSLDRNNGKKYKSILGLKNNMSLYPFHTRANKDSIKNIYLTITNENGIKEAKIEFELYLSVYASTFTDLTDNTYASEKNIKLTITQIAQINQ
;
A
#
# COMPACT_ATOMS: atom_id res chain seq x y z
N MET A 1 26.89 -6.90 45.57
CA MET A 1 27.49 -8.02 44.80
C MET A 1 26.70 -8.22 43.50
N ARG A 2 27.12 -9.14 42.60
CA ARG A 2 26.31 -9.67 41.48
C ARG A 2 25.08 -10.44 42.06
N LYS A 3 24.04 -10.84 41.33
CA LYS A 3 23.90 -11.20 39.90
C LYS A 3 22.45 -11.00 39.41
N PHE A 4 22.26 -10.67 38.13
CA PHE A 4 21.35 -11.38 37.23
C PHE A 4 21.99 -11.40 35.84
N ASN A 5 21.74 -12.44 35.04
CA ASN A 5 22.63 -12.79 33.92
C ASN A 5 21.90 -13.62 32.84
N LYS A 6 21.78 -13.06 31.63
CA LYS A 6 21.30 -13.71 30.37
C LYS A 6 19.79 -14.05 30.37
N LEU A 7 19.13 -14.17 29.21
CA LEU A 7 19.64 -14.34 27.83
C LEU A 7 19.05 -13.32 26.84
N PHE A 8 19.83 -12.98 25.81
CA PHE A 8 19.41 -12.16 24.66
C PHE A 8 18.75 -13.02 23.58
N LEU A 9 17.80 -12.44 22.84
CA LEU A 9 17.82 -12.55 21.37
C LEU A 9 17.01 -11.43 20.70
N ALA A 10 17.73 -10.44 20.16
CA ALA A 10 17.21 -9.46 19.22
C ALA A 10 18.33 -9.11 18.24
N PHE A 11 18.12 -9.32 16.93
CA PHE A 11 18.85 -8.63 15.86
C PHE A 11 18.08 -8.71 14.52
N LEU A 12 17.48 -7.57 14.18
CA LEU A 12 17.40 -6.86 12.87
C LEU A 12 17.32 -7.64 11.53
N PRO A 13 16.66 -7.04 10.50
CA PRO A 13 16.52 -7.64 9.18
C PRO A 13 17.84 -7.64 8.39
N ILE A 14 18.03 -8.68 7.57
CA ILE A 14 19.15 -8.77 6.62
C ILE A 14 18.90 -7.79 5.47
N SER A 15 19.77 -6.79 5.34
CA SER A 15 19.81 -5.88 4.20
C SER A 15 20.84 -6.33 3.16
N SER A 16 20.57 -6.01 1.90
CA SER A 16 21.52 -5.91 0.78
C SER A 16 22.46 -7.10 0.49
N LEU A 17 22.20 -7.79 -0.63
CA LEU A 17 23.26 -8.26 -1.52
C LEU A 17 23.00 -7.72 -2.93
N SER A 18 23.58 -6.57 -3.23
CA SER A 18 23.54 -5.96 -4.56
C SER A 18 24.75 -6.42 -5.36
N ILE A 19 24.55 -7.17 -6.44
CA ILE A 19 25.60 -7.49 -7.41
C ILE A 19 25.29 -6.77 -8.72
N PHE A 20 26.28 -6.03 -9.23
CA PHE A 20 26.12 -5.13 -10.37
C PHE A 20 25.97 -5.89 -11.69
N SER A 21 24.85 -5.65 -12.39
CA SER A 21 24.76 -5.94 -13.84
C SER A 21 25.19 -4.70 -14.62
N VAL A 22 26.44 -4.67 -15.07
CA VAL A 22 26.99 -3.53 -15.82
C VAL A 22 26.65 -3.65 -17.30
N VAL A 23 25.57 -2.99 -17.75
CA VAL A 23 25.29 -2.80 -19.18
C VAL A 23 25.95 -1.50 -19.64
N SER A 24 27.12 -1.64 -20.29
CA SER A 24 27.88 -0.49 -20.79
C SER A 24 27.28 0.10 -22.06
N CYS A 25 27.29 1.42 -22.19
CA CYS A 25 26.79 2.14 -23.36
C CYS A 25 27.73 1.96 -24.57
N THR A 26 27.24 1.34 -25.65
CA THR A 26 27.95 1.29 -26.92
C THR A 26 27.75 2.59 -27.71
N THR A 27 28.76 3.46 -27.68
CA THR A 27 28.89 4.57 -28.64
C THR A 27 30.11 4.34 -29.53
N ASN A 28 29.91 4.32 -30.84
CA ASN A 28 30.98 4.17 -31.81
C ASN A 28 31.84 5.44 -31.85
N ASN A 29 33.15 5.32 -31.62
CA ASN A 29 34.14 5.88 -32.53
C ASN A 29 35.54 5.26 -32.36
N LYS A 30 36.39 5.46 -33.37
CA LYS A 30 37.64 4.70 -33.58
C LYS A 30 38.86 5.43 -33.00
N ASN A 31 39.78 4.72 -32.34
CA ASN A 31 41.16 4.48 -32.84
C ASN A 31 42.17 3.96 -31.78
N ASN A 32 43.06 3.08 -32.24
CA ASN A 32 44.47 2.87 -31.83
C ASN A 32 44.89 2.41 -30.41
N LYS A 33 45.08 1.08 -30.33
CA LYS A 33 46.20 0.34 -29.69
C LYS A 33 46.29 0.27 -28.13
N PRO A 34 47.02 -0.74 -27.57
CA PRO A 34 46.72 -1.28 -26.24
C PRO A 34 47.88 -1.27 -25.22
N ASN A 35 47.60 -1.88 -24.06
CA ASN A 35 48.48 -2.26 -22.94
C ASN A 35 48.75 -1.20 -21.85
N GLU A 36 47.93 -1.25 -20.80
CA GLU A 36 48.41 -1.16 -19.40
C GLU A 36 47.37 -1.79 -18.45
N ILE A 37 47.81 -2.31 -17.29
CA ILE A 37 46.95 -3.00 -16.30
C ILE A 37 46.70 -2.06 -15.11
N PRO A 38 45.45 -1.68 -14.80
CA PRO A 38 45.16 -0.81 -13.66
C PRO A 38 45.47 -1.48 -12.31
N GLN A 39 46.24 -0.81 -11.45
CA GLN A 39 46.49 -1.22 -10.06
C GLN A 39 45.40 -0.70 -9.11
N LEU A 40 45.13 -1.41 -8.02
CA LEU A 40 44.21 -0.94 -6.97
C LEU A 40 44.84 0.16 -6.10
N PRO A 41 44.10 1.23 -5.73
CA PRO A 41 44.57 2.24 -4.77
C PRO A 41 44.62 1.70 -3.33
N ASN A 42 45.69 2.03 -2.60
CA ASN A 42 45.85 1.67 -1.18
C ASN A 42 44.90 2.48 -0.27
N SER A 43 44.22 1.79 0.65
CA SER A 43 43.48 2.42 1.75
C SER A 43 44.41 2.78 2.91
N LYS A 44 44.36 4.03 3.40
CA LYS A 44 44.90 4.42 4.72
C LYS A 44 43.80 4.83 5.68
N LYS A 45 43.98 4.45 6.94
CA LYS A 45 43.09 4.68 8.08
C LYS A 45 43.83 5.52 9.13
N PRO A 46 43.21 6.53 9.77
CA PRO A 46 43.76 7.19 10.95
C PRO A 46 43.20 6.58 12.26
N ASP A 47 44.01 6.63 13.33
CA ASP A 47 43.65 6.13 14.67
C ASP A 47 43.32 7.26 15.67
N ASN A 48 43.13 6.91 16.95
CA ASN A 48 42.43 7.69 17.98
C ASN A 48 43.34 8.53 18.89
N LYS A 49 42.87 9.76 19.27
CA LYS A 49 42.76 10.41 20.63
C LYS A 49 43.93 10.31 21.67
N PRO A 50 43.90 11.00 22.86
CA PRO A 50 42.96 11.98 23.44
C PRO A 50 43.65 13.27 24.02
N GLU A 51 43.05 13.86 25.07
CA GLU A 51 43.50 14.99 25.95
C GLU A 51 43.15 16.44 25.50
N SER A 52 42.83 17.40 26.38
CA SER A 52 42.41 17.37 27.81
C SER A 52 41.44 18.54 28.13
N ALA A 53 41.02 18.70 29.39
CA ALA A 53 39.90 19.55 29.82
C ALA A 53 40.26 20.98 30.26
N ASN A 54 39.24 21.85 30.34
CA ASN A 54 39.11 22.83 31.43
C ASN A 54 37.65 23.21 31.69
N LYS A 55 37.35 23.68 32.92
CA LYS A 55 36.01 24.16 33.34
C LYS A 55 35.91 25.71 33.17
N THR A 56 34.84 26.43 33.52
CA THR A 56 34.29 26.64 34.88
C THR A 56 32.83 27.16 34.85
N GLU A 57 32.07 26.90 35.90
CA GLU A 57 30.66 27.30 36.10
C GLU A 57 30.52 28.66 36.81
N ASN A 58 29.36 29.30 36.65
CA ASN A 58 28.64 30.13 37.65
C ASN A 58 27.40 30.75 36.98
N LYS A 59 26.29 31.11 37.64
CA LYS A 59 25.58 30.56 38.82
C LYS A 59 24.21 31.26 38.85
N LYS A 60 23.12 30.58 39.21
CA LYS A 60 21.81 31.22 39.45
C LYS A 60 21.79 31.87 40.86
N PRO A 61 20.79 32.73 41.18
CA PRO A 61 19.75 32.20 42.08
C PRO A 61 18.30 32.73 41.81
N THR A 62 17.30 31.93 42.23
CA THR A 62 16.01 32.25 42.91
C THR A 62 15.21 33.54 42.63
N GLU A 63 13.88 33.62 42.80
CA GLU A 63 12.72 32.69 42.81
C GLU A 63 11.44 33.56 42.94
N GLY A 64 10.24 33.02 42.68
CA GLY A 64 8.99 33.76 42.87
C GLY A 64 7.75 33.02 42.34
N SER A 65 6.93 32.49 43.25
CA SER A 65 5.71 31.72 42.95
C SER A 65 4.46 32.57 43.15
N ASN A 66 3.40 32.35 42.35
CA ASN A 66 2.09 31.90 42.84
C ASN A 66 1.07 31.62 41.73
N SER A 67 -0.08 31.08 42.14
CA SER A 67 -0.90 30.14 41.35
C SER A 67 -2.31 30.65 41.01
N GLU A 68 -3.07 29.79 40.33
CA GLU A 68 -4.55 29.75 40.24
C GLU A 68 -5.30 30.87 39.48
N LYS A 69 -5.87 30.51 38.33
CA LYS A 69 -7.30 30.08 38.27
C LYS A 69 -7.71 29.54 36.89
N GLN A 70 -8.49 28.45 36.93
CA GLN A 70 -9.52 28.09 35.94
C GLN A 70 -10.89 28.38 36.61
N PRO A 71 -12.02 28.54 35.88
CA PRO A 71 -12.61 27.47 35.08
C PRO A 71 -13.27 27.92 33.75
N GLU A 72 -13.69 26.96 32.92
CA GLU A 72 -15.11 26.69 32.58
C GLU A 72 -15.26 25.59 31.51
N ILE A 73 -16.25 24.70 31.70
CA ILE A 73 -16.66 23.63 30.77
C ILE A 73 -18.15 23.35 30.98
N LYS A 74 -18.96 23.29 29.90
CA LYS A 74 -20.11 22.37 29.69
C LYS A 74 -20.94 22.78 28.45
N PRO A 75 -21.86 21.94 27.93
CA PRO A 75 -22.05 20.49 28.17
C PRO A 75 -22.11 19.61 26.89
N ILE A 76 -22.04 18.29 27.10
CA ILE A 76 -22.67 17.27 26.24
C ILE A 76 -23.71 16.55 27.12
N PRO A 77 -24.94 16.23 26.65
CA PRO A 77 -25.95 15.50 27.42
C PRO A 77 -26.16 14.04 26.95
N GLY A 78 -26.33 13.07 27.87
CA GLY A 78 -26.76 11.69 27.50
C GLY A 78 -26.50 10.52 28.46
N ASP A 79 -26.84 10.62 29.75
CA ASP A 79 -26.87 9.52 30.76
C ASP A 79 -28.22 8.74 30.70
N PRO A 80 -28.54 7.68 31.52
CA PRO A 80 -27.85 7.01 32.66
C PRO A 80 -27.55 5.49 32.46
N GLU A 81 -26.61 4.82 33.14
CA GLU A 81 -26.40 4.46 34.58
C GLU A 81 -27.31 3.37 35.21
N THR A 82 -26.68 2.35 35.82
CA THR A 82 -27.06 1.77 37.14
C THR A 82 -25.93 0.89 37.72
N VAL A 83 -25.70 0.97 39.04
CA VAL A 83 -24.69 0.26 39.90
C VAL A 83 -25.24 0.26 41.36
N PRO A 84 -24.60 -0.28 42.44
CA PRO A 84 -23.31 -1.01 42.60
C PRO A 84 -23.54 -2.53 42.86
N ASP A 85 -23.07 -3.33 43.86
CA ASP A 85 -22.25 -3.19 45.09
C ASP A 85 -21.85 -4.61 45.62
N ASN A 86 -20.94 -4.92 46.58
CA ASN A 86 -19.96 -4.18 47.40
C ASN A 86 -18.72 -5.10 47.70
N SER A 87 -17.83 -4.63 48.56
CA SER A 87 -16.53 -5.08 49.10
C SER A 87 -16.47 -6.29 50.08
N ASN A 88 -15.36 -7.07 50.06
CA ASN A 88 -14.31 -7.08 51.12
C ASN A 88 -13.15 -8.11 50.92
N ASN A 89 -12.04 -7.92 51.65
CA ASN A 89 -10.76 -8.68 51.66
C ASN A 89 -10.18 -8.61 53.11
N PRO A 90 -8.97 -9.10 53.51
CA PRO A 90 -8.03 -10.11 52.98
C PRO A 90 -7.50 -11.12 54.06
N LYS A 91 -6.57 -12.04 53.71
CA LYS A 91 -5.36 -12.41 54.52
C LYS A 91 -4.43 -13.47 53.86
N GLN A 92 -3.15 -13.48 54.26
CA GLN A 92 -2.06 -14.41 53.86
C GLN A 92 -1.04 -14.54 55.02
N PRO A 93 -0.39 -15.71 55.24
CA PRO A 93 1.09 -15.91 55.03
C PRO A 93 1.36 -17.19 54.16
N GLU A 94 2.51 -17.46 53.50
CA GLU A 94 3.94 -17.59 53.91
C GLU A 94 4.23 -18.76 54.89
N ASN A 95 5.33 -19.55 54.81
CA ASN A 95 6.35 -19.83 53.77
C ASN A 95 7.19 -21.08 54.18
N ASN A 96 7.82 -21.78 53.22
CA ASN A 96 8.98 -22.71 53.38
C ASN A 96 8.78 -23.98 54.29
N ASP A 97 9.67 -24.99 54.35
CA ASP A 97 11.11 -25.07 54.04
C ASP A 97 11.58 -26.42 53.39
N ASN A 98 12.90 -26.65 53.28
CA ASN A 98 13.52 -27.44 52.19
C ASN A 98 14.50 -28.58 52.61
N SER A 99 14.85 -29.47 51.66
CA SER A 99 16.05 -30.38 51.61
C SER A 99 16.18 -31.61 52.54
N GLY A 100 16.73 -32.75 52.05
CA GLY A 100 16.99 -33.92 52.95
C GLY A 100 17.64 -35.28 52.54
N SER A 101 18.28 -35.49 51.38
CA SER A 101 19.26 -36.60 51.05
C SER A 101 19.04 -38.12 51.40
N ASN A 102 19.24 -38.96 50.37
CA ASN A 102 19.65 -40.40 50.31
C ASN A 102 20.27 -41.09 51.58
N ASN A 103 20.10 -42.41 51.83
CA ASN A 103 20.91 -43.49 51.18
C ASN A 103 20.53 -44.97 51.53
N ASN A 104 20.75 -45.85 50.54
CA ASN A 104 21.25 -47.26 50.53
C ASN A 104 20.73 -48.45 51.41
N TYR A 105 20.44 -49.55 50.69
CA TYR A 105 20.84 -50.98 50.89
C TYR A 105 20.78 -51.65 52.29
N ASN A 106 20.15 -52.83 52.44
CA ASN A 106 20.73 -54.10 51.95
C ASN A 106 19.73 -55.28 51.82
N ASN A 107 20.15 -56.35 51.13
CA ASN A 107 19.47 -57.65 50.98
C ASN A 107 19.89 -58.63 52.11
N PRO A 108 19.18 -59.76 52.36
CA PRO A 108 19.64 -61.03 51.76
C PRO A 108 18.58 -62.12 51.45
N ASN A 109 18.90 -62.94 50.44
CA ASN A 109 18.70 -64.40 50.27
C ASN A 109 17.50 -65.13 50.94
N ASN A 110 16.59 -65.75 50.16
CA ASN A 110 16.69 -67.10 49.52
C ASN A 110 16.52 -68.30 50.49
N GLU A 111 15.39 -69.01 50.41
CA GLU A 111 15.29 -70.33 49.73
C GLU A 111 13.85 -70.88 49.70
N GLU A 112 13.60 -71.85 48.82
CA GLU A 112 12.29 -72.47 48.51
C GLU A 112 12.15 -73.82 49.26
N PRO A 113 10.95 -74.39 49.45
CA PRO A 113 10.56 -75.45 48.51
C PRO A 113 9.05 -75.64 48.23
N GLN A 114 8.76 -76.05 46.98
CA GLN A 114 7.83 -77.13 46.55
C GLN A 114 6.47 -77.38 47.24
N GLY A 115 5.42 -77.60 46.42
CA GLY A 115 4.47 -78.70 46.69
C GLY A 115 2.99 -78.44 46.36
N ASP A 116 2.59 -78.83 45.15
CA ASP A 116 1.27 -79.35 44.70
C ASP A 116 -0.06 -78.61 45.04
N GLU A 117 -0.74 -78.21 43.97
CA GLU A 117 -2.20 -77.96 43.87
C GLU A 117 -3.04 -79.19 44.31
N PRO A 118 -4.28 -78.99 44.82
CA PRO A 118 -5.42 -78.93 43.89
C PRO A 118 -6.53 -77.89 44.20
N GLN A 119 -7.21 -77.51 43.12
CA GLN A 119 -8.65 -77.18 42.94
C GLN A 119 -9.60 -77.40 44.14
N SER A 120 -10.67 -76.62 44.40
CA SER A 120 -11.33 -75.45 43.76
C SER A 120 -12.18 -74.71 44.86
N ASP A 121 -12.90 -73.59 44.70
CA ASP A 121 -13.63 -72.94 43.59
C ASP A 121 -13.79 -71.40 43.79
N GLU A 122 -14.05 -70.71 42.66
CA GLU A 122 -14.75 -69.41 42.45
C GLU A 122 -14.52 -68.11 43.28
N GLN A 123 -14.66 -66.98 42.56
CA GLN A 123 -14.95 -65.59 43.02
C GLN A 123 -13.88 -64.88 43.90
N ASN A 124 -13.26 -63.75 43.52
CA ASN A 124 -13.61 -62.70 42.55
C ASN A 124 -12.37 -62.00 41.95
N ASP A 125 -12.35 -61.72 40.63
CA ASP A 125 -11.47 -60.71 40.00
C ASP A 125 -12.22 -59.93 38.90
N SER A 126 -13.40 -59.41 39.24
CA SER A 126 -14.25 -58.62 38.34
C SER A 126 -13.74 -57.18 38.20
N LYS A 127 -12.66 -57.00 37.44
CA LYS A 127 -12.26 -55.67 36.94
C LYS A 127 -13.41 -55.10 36.10
N ASN A 128 -13.88 -53.90 36.46
CA ASN A 128 -14.98 -53.19 35.79
C ASN A 128 -14.59 -52.73 34.37
N ARG A 129 -14.52 -53.67 33.44
CA ARG A 129 -14.38 -53.43 32.01
C ARG A 129 -15.67 -52.82 31.47
N VAL A 130 -15.56 -51.72 30.73
CA VAL A 130 -16.72 -50.99 30.23
C VAL A 130 -17.22 -51.65 28.96
N ASP A 131 -18.45 -52.18 29.00
CA ASP A 131 -19.19 -52.49 27.78
C ASP A 131 -19.78 -51.21 27.18
N PHE A 132 -19.89 -51.20 25.85
CA PHE A 132 -20.44 -50.11 25.04
C PHE A 132 -21.57 -50.63 24.15
N LEU A 133 -22.30 -51.66 24.61
CA LEU A 133 -23.34 -52.36 23.85
C LEU A 133 -24.63 -51.52 23.68
N ASP A 134 -24.78 -50.48 24.50
CA ASP A 134 -25.73 -49.38 24.32
C ASP A 134 -25.36 -48.52 23.10
N ILE A 135 -24.08 -48.14 22.96
CA ILE A 135 -23.59 -47.35 21.83
C ILE A 135 -23.73 -48.13 20.52
N GLU A 136 -23.53 -49.45 20.52
CA GLU A 136 -23.71 -50.31 19.34
C GLU A 136 -25.15 -50.33 18.81
N LYS A 137 -26.15 -50.13 19.68
CA LYS A 137 -27.57 -50.09 19.30
C LYS A 137 -28.03 -48.74 18.74
N ILE A 138 -27.23 -47.67 18.85
CA ILE A 138 -27.56 -46.36 18.25
C ILE A 138 -27.51 -46.46 16.72
N ASN A 139 -28.56 -45.98 16.05
CA ASN A 139 -28.54 -45.74 14.61
C ASN A 139 -27.35 -44.85 14.21
N LYS A 140 -26.42 -45.40 13.41
CA LYS A 140 -25.22 -44.71 12.95
C LYS A 140 -25.45 -43.68 11.84
N LYS A 141 -26.68 -43.59 11.32
CA LYS A 141 -27.09 -42.64 10.28
C LYS A 141 -27.91 -41.49 10.88
N ILE A 142 -27.31 -40.31 10.98
CA ILE A 142 -27.92 -39.12 11.57
C ILE A 142 -28.45 -38.22 10.46
N ASP A 143 -29.68 -37.73 10.58
CA ASP A 143 -30.35 -36.94 9.53
C ASP A 143 -30.49 -35.46 9.92
N PHE A 144 -29.86 -34.59 9.14
CA PHE A 144 -29.87 -33.13 9.28
C PHE A 144 -30.93 -32.46 8.38
N LYS A 145 -31.67 -33.21 7.54
CA LYS A 145 -32.64 -32.68 6.55
C LYS A 145 -33.69 -31.73 7.13
N TYR A 146 -34.05 -31.90 8.39
CA TYR A 146 -35.05 -31.07 9.08
C TYR A 146 -34.45 -30.01 10.00
N ILE A 147 -33.12 -29.88 10.06
CA ILE A 147 -32.42 -28.85 10.83
C ILE A 147 -32.10 -27.67 9.91
N THR A 148 -32.87 -26.59 10.02
CA THR A 148 -32.83 -25.40 9.14
C THR A 148 -31.48 -24.70 9.08
N THR A 149 -30.62 -24.86 10.09
CA THR A 149 -29.25 -24.34 10.12
C THR A 149 -28.31 -25.06 9.15
N TYR A 150 -28.62 -26.29 8.74
CA TYR A 150 -27.71 -27.17 7.98
C TYR A 150 -28.30 -27.74 6.68
N ASN A 151 -29.62 -27.92 6.59
CA ASN A 151 -30.24 -28.55 5.42
C ASN A 151 -30.12 -27.75 4.11
N ASN A 152 -29.81 -26.44 4.20
CA ASN A 152 -29.51 -25.56 3.05
C ASN A 152 -28.00 -25.42 2.78
N LYS A 153 -27.12 -26.04 3.57
CA LYS A 153 -25.66 -26.00 3.44
C LYS A 153 -25.14 -27.25 2.75
N THR A 154 -24.02 -27.12 2.05
CA THR A 154 -23.25 -28.26 1.54
C THR A 154 -22.73 -29.12 2.70
N ALA A 155 -22.40 -30.38 2.45
CA ALA A 155 -21.85 -31.27 3.47
C ALA A 155 -20.51 -30.73 4.04
N ASN A 156 -19.67 -30.11 3.20
CA ASN A 156 -18.43 -29.46 3.63
C ASN A 156 -18.69 -28.25 4.53
N ALA A 157 -19.56 -27.31 4.11
CA ALA A 157 -19.88 -26.12 4.90
C ALA A 157 -20.58 -26.49 6.22
N ALA A 158 -21.43 -27.52 6.20
CA ALA A 158 -22.04 -28.08 7.39
C ALA A 158 -20.99 -28.71 8.32
N TRP A 159 -19.99 -29.44 7.81
CA TRP A 159 -18.94 -30.05 8.63
C TRP A 159 -18.08 -29.04 9.39
N VAL A 160 -17.75 -27.91 8.76
CA VAL A 160 -17.03 -26.81 9.42
C VAL A 160 -17.84 -26.28 10.63
N GLN A 161 -19.13 -26.03 10.43
CA GLN A 161 -20.02 -25.52 11.48
C GLN A 161 -20.36 -26.58 12.55
N ILE A 162 -20.45 -27.86 12.18
CA ILE A 162 -20.64 -28.98 13.11
C ILE A 162 -19.47 -29.05 14.10
N LYS A 163 -18.22 -28.96 13.60
CA LYS A 163 -17.03 -28.93 14.44
C LYS A 163 -16.95 -27.65 15.30
N SER A 164 -17.29 -26.49 14.75
CA SER A 164 -17.17 -25.22 15.49
C SER A 164 -18.13 -25.08 16.67
N ARG A 165 -19.15 -25.95 16.80
CA ARG A 165 -20.07 -25.98 17.95
C ARG A 165 -19.60 -26.88 19.10
N GLY A 166 -18.47 -27.58 18.96
CA GLY A 166 -17.87 -28.40 20.02
C GLY A 166 -18.87 -29.39 20.63
N GLN A 167 -18.92 -29.48 21.95
CA GLN A 167 -19.79 -30.42 22.68
C GLN A 167 -21.29 -30.23 22.41
N ASN A 168 -21.74 -29.00 22.13
CA ASN A 168 -23.16 -28.68 22.03
C ASN A 168 -23.86 -29.40 20.86
N ILE A 169 -23.12 -29.76 19.80
CA ILE A 169 -23.68 -30.46 18.63
C ILE A 169 -24.15 -31.88 18.96
N PHE A 170 -23.51 -32.54 19.93
CA PHE A 170 -23.91 -33.86 20.41
C PHE A 170 -25.25 -33.79 21.16
N LYS A 171 -25.39 -32.82 22.06
CA LYS A 171 -26.58 -32.63 22.90
C LYS A 171 -27.80 -32.13 22.12
N GLU A 172 -27.61 -31.17 21.22
CA GLU A 172 -28.73 -30.53 20.53
C GLU A 172 -29.23 -31.29 19.29
N ILE A 173 -28.34 -32.00 18.58
CA ILE A 173 -28.66 -32.58 17.26
C ILE A 173 -28.33 -34.07 17.17
N ILE A 174 -27.08 -34.47 17.42
CA ILE A 174 -26.63 -35.83 17.05
C ILE A 174 -27.24 -36.92 17.97
N PHE A 175 -27.33 -36.67 19.27
CA PHE A 175 -27.87 -37.61 20.27
C PHE A 175 -29.02 -37.02 21.09
N ASN A 176 -29.75 -36.03 20.55
CA ASN A 176 -30.84 -35.35 21.26
C ASN A 176 -32.01 -36.27 21.70
N LYS A 177 -32.16 -37.44 21.04
CA LYS A 177 -33.10 -38.52 21.38
C LYS A 177 -32.51 -39.60 22.29
N ASN A 178 -31.20 -39.54 22.61
CA ASN A 178 -30.46 -40.53 23.37
C ASN A 178 -29.79 -39.89 24.60
N LYS A 179 -30.61 -39.24 25.46
CA LYS A 179 -30.13 -38.45 26.61
C LYS A 179 -29.26 -39.25 27.60
N GLU A 180 -29.67 -40.48 27.89
CA GLU A 180 -28.92 -41.42 28.73
C GLU A 180 -27.45 -41.55 28.31
N ILE A 181 -27.16 -41.48 27.00
CA ILE A 181 -25.81 -41.61 26.44
C ILE A 181 -25.00 -40.32 26.61
N LEU A 182 -25.66 -39.15 26.58
CA LEU A 182 -25.05 -37.85 26.90
C LEU A 182 -24.75 -37.70 28.40
N GLU A 183 -25.44 -38.45 29.25
CA GLU A 183 -25.27 -38.48 30.70
C GLU A 183 -24.28 -39.56 31.17
N THR A 184 -24.07 -40.61 30.35
CA THR A 184 -23.24 -41.78 30.68
C THR A 184 -21.80 -41.72 30.12
N TYR A 185 -21.55 -40.95 29.06
CA TYR A 185 -20.24 -40.90 28.38
C TYR A 185 -19.75 -39.46 28.16
N GLN A 186 -18.45 -39.25 28.29
CA GLN A 186 -17.79 -38.12 27.62
C GLN A 186 -17.67 -38.45 26.13
N ILE A 187 -18.20 -37.59 25.27
CA ILE A 187 -18.27 -37.78 23.82
C ILE A 187 -17.38 -36.75 23.12
N GLU A 188 -16.64 -37.15 22.09
CA GLU A 188 -15.88 -36.21 21.25
C GLU A 188 -15.75 -36.71 19.80
N PHE A 189 -15.47 -35.80 18.86
CA PHE A 189 -15.04 -36.22 17.53
C PHE A 189 -13.58 -36.72 17.61
N ASP A 190 -13.26 -37.78 16.88
CA ASP A 190 -11.88 -38.25 16.74
C ASP A 190 -11.04 -37.16 16.04
N SER A 191 -10.15 -36.51 16.79
CA SER A 191 -9.31 -35.41 16.32
C SER A 191 -8.28 -35.84 15.27
N GLU A 192 -7.91 -37.12 15.23
CA GLU A 192 -6.93 -37.66 14.28
C GLU A 192 -7.56 -38.10 12.96
N SER A 193 -8.89 -38.01 12.83
CA SER A 193 -9.63 -38.55 11.68
C SER A 193 -10.52 -37.53 11.00
N LEU A 194 -10.21 -37.24 9.74
CA LEU A 194 -11.13 -36.53 8.85
C LEU A 194 -12.21 -37.50 8.32
N PRO A 195 -13.49 -37.08 8.26
CA PRO A 195 -14.52 -37.83 7.57
C PRO A 195 -14.42 -37.69 6.04
N GLU A 196 -15.10 -38.57 5.33
CA GLU A 196 -15.23 -38.53 3.87
C GLU A 196 -16.50 -37.75 3.50
N ILE A 197 -16.29 -36.52 3.02
CA ILE A 197 -17.34 -35.58 2.63
C ILE A 197 -17.74 -35.86 1.18
N ILE A 198 -19.04 -35.98 0.93
CA ILE A 198 -19.66 -36.29 -0.36
C ILE A 198 -20.76 -35.26 -0.60
N ASP A 199 -20.36 -34.06 -1.00
CA ASP A 199 -21.27 -32.93 -1.26
C ASP A 199 -22.31 -33.27 -2.34
N GLU A 200 -21.96 -34.13 -3.31
CA GLU A 200 -22.88 -34.50 -4.40
C GLU A 200 -23.96 -35.52 -4.00
N LYS A 201 -24.04 -35.84 -2.71
CA LYS A 201 -25.13 -36.60 -2.08
C LYS A 201 -25.64 -35.95 -0.78
N GLY A 202 -25.10 -34.79 -0.40
CA GLY A 202 -25.39 -34.17 0.89
C GLY A 202 -25.02 -35.06 2.09
N ILE A 203 -23.87 -35.76 2.03
CA ILE A 203 -23.41 -36.74 3.03
C ILE A 203 -22.04 -36.37 3.61
N ILE A 204 -21.89 -36.46 4.93
CA ILE A 204 -20.59 -36.58 5.61
C ILE A 204 -20.49 -38.01 6.13
N SER A 205 -19.67 -38.85 5.50
CA SER A 205 -19.50 -40.26 5.85
C SER A 205 -18.23 -40.52 6.66
N LYS A 206 -18.12 -41.70 7.28
CA LYS A 206 -16.97 -42.09 8.12
C LYS A 206 -16.67 -41.13 9.28
N VAL A 207 -17.69 -40.45 9.82
CA VAL A 207 -17.55 -39.57 10.99
C VAL A 207 -17.27 -40.42 12.22
N LYS A 208 -16.05 -40.37 12.74
CA LYS A 208 -15.67 -41.07 13.96
C LYS A 208 -16.03 -40.23 15.19
N ILE A 209 -16.75 -40.86 16.11
CA ILE A 209 -17.10 -40.30 17.42
C ILE A 209 -16.54 -41.24 18.49
N LYS A 210 -15.74 -40.69 19.40
CA LYS A 210 -15.15 -41.37 20.55
C LYS A 210 -16.06 -41.21 21.76
N PHE A 211 -16.28 -42.29 22.48
CA PHE A 211 -17.05 -42.36 23.72
C PHE A 211 -16.11 -42.84 24.82
N THR A 212 -16.06 -42.11 25.93
CA THR A 212 -15.15 -42.34 27.06
C THR A 212 -15.94 -42.47 28.35
N LYS A 213 -15.66 -43.51 29.15
CA LYS A 213 -16.31 -43.82 30.44
C LYS A 213 -15.34 -44.61 31.30
N PHE A 214 -15.18 -44.21 32.57
CA PHE A 214 -14.20 -44.78 33.51
C PHE A 214 -12.78 -44.96 32.91
N ASN A 215 -12.32 -43.96 32.14
CA ASN A 215 -11.05 -43.92 31.40
C ASN A 215 -10.89 -44.95 30.25
N GLU A 216 -11.81 -45.89 30.06
CA GLU A 216 -11.88 -46.69 28.83
C GLU A 216 -12.53 -45.86 27.70
N SER A 217 -12.05 -46.04 26.46
CA SER A 217 -12.52 -45.31 25.28
C SER A 217 -12.83 -46.25 24.12
N LYS A 218 -13.96 -46.05 23.43
CA LYS A 218 -14.31 -46.76 22.19
C LYS A 218 -14.77 -45.79 21.11
N ILE A 219 -14.27 -45.99 19.88
CA ILE A 219 -14.60 -45.15 18.72
C ILE A 219 -15.64 -45.87 17.86
N PHE A 220 -16.67 -45.13 17.45
CA PHE A 220 -17.73 -45.61 16.56
C PHE A 220 -17.84 -44.73 15.32
N ILE A 221 -18.18 -45.36 14.20
CA ILE A 221 -18.29 -44.71 12.89
C ILE A 221 -19.77 -44.38 12.61
N PHE A 222 -20.02 -43.13 12.21
CA PHE A 222 -21.31 -42.58 11.86
C PHE A 222 -21.30 -42.03 10.43
N SER A 223 -22.49 -41.73 9.90
CA SER A 223 -22.68 -40.96 8.68
C SER A 223 -23.80 -39.96 8.87
N PHE A 224 -23.54 -38.69 8.56
CA PHE A 224 -24.50 -37.60 8.63
C PHE A 224 -25.04 -37.35 7.21
N ILE A 225 -26.35 -37.22 7.07
CA ILE A 225 -27.03 -37.04 5.78
C ILE A 225 -28.01 -35.87 5.83
N GLY A 226 -28.58 -35.48 4.68
CA GLY A 226 -29.63 -34.47 4.62
C GLY A 226 -29.12 -33.03 4.53
N PHE A 227 -27.84 -32.87 4.16
CA PHE A 227 -27.30 -31.59 3.69
C PHE A 227 -27.76 -31.31 2.26
N LYS A 228 -27.60 -30.08 1.78
CA LYS A 228 -27.88 -29.70 0.39
C LYS A 228 -26.96 -30.51 -0.54
N GLU A 229 -27.57 -31.26 -1.46
CA GLU A 229 -26.88 -31.90 -2.57
C GLU A 229 -26.35 -30.83 -3.55
N GLU A 230 -25.08 -30.90 -3.92
CA GLU A 230 -24.55 -30.12 -5.03
C GLU A 230 -24.45 -31.00 -6.28
N ALA A 231 -25.11 -30.60 -7.37
CA ALA A 231 -24.98 -31.33 -8.62
C ALA A 231 -23.50 -31.42 -9.01
N LYS A 232 -23.05 -32.60 -9.44
CA LYS A 232 -21.69 -32.81 -9.94
C LYS A 232 -21.37 -31.76 -11.00
N SER A 233 -20.49 -30.82 -10.67
CA SER A 233 -19.87 -29.97 -11.67
C SER A 233 -19.06 -30.89 -12.58
N GLU A 234 -19.48 -31.00 -13.85
CA GLU A 234 -18.61 -31.50 -14.90
C GLU A 234 -17.33 -30.65 -14.96
N LYS A 235 -16.27 -31.18 -15.57
CA LYS A 235 -14.91 -30.59 -15.50
C LYS A 235 -14.73 -29.33 -16.35
N ASP A 236 -15.64 -28.37 -16.27
CA ASP A 236 -15.43 -27.00 -16.75
C ASP A 236 -14.57 -26.18 -15.75
N ASN A 237 -13.58 -26.83 -15.16
CA ASN A 237 -12.56 -26.28 -14.25
C ASN A 237 -11.51 -25.49 -15.06
N LYS A 238 -11.98 -24.64 -15.97
CA LYS A 238 -11.22 -23.68 -16.78
C LYS A 238 -11.56 -22.29 -16.26
N SER A 239 -10.63 -21.73 -15.48
CA SER A 239 -10.69 -20.36 -14.93
C SER A 239 -11.31 -19.36 -15.91
N LYS A 240 -12.47 -18.80 -15.53
CA LYS A 240 -13.20 -17.80 -16.31
C LYS A 240 -12.64 -16.38 -16.15
N LYS A 241 -11.62 -16.19 -15.30
CA LYS A 241 -10.90 -14.91 -15.13
C LYS A 241 -10.36 -14.33 -16.45
N ASN A 242 -10.04 -15.19 -17.42
CA ASN A 242 -9.63 -14.75 -18.75
C ASN A 242 -10.75 -14.02 -19.53
N GLU A 243 -12.01 -14.42 -19.33
CA GLU A 243 -13.20 -13.80 -19.93
C GLU A 243 -13.72 -12.60 -19.11
N TYR A 244 -13.42 -12.52 -17.81
CA TYR A 244 -13.99 -11.54 -16.87
C TYR A 244 -13.79 -10.06 -17.28
N ILE A 245 -12.59 -9.70 -17.72
CA ILE A 245 -12.23 -8.32 -18.11
C ILE A 245 -11.66 -8.29 -19.53
N LYS A 246 -12.22 -7.41 -20.37
CA LYS A 246 -11.64 -6.98 -21.65
C LYS A 246 -11.51 -5.45 -21.70
N VAL A 247 -10.63 -4.96 -22.57
CA VAL A 247 -10.54 -3.52 -22.89
C VAL A 247 -11.78 -3.11 -23.69
N LYS A 248 -12.24 -1.85 -23.54
CA LYS A 248 -13.23 -1.28 -24.47
C LYS A 248 -12.60 -1.03 -25.83
N ASP A 249 -13.37 -1.28 -26.90
CA ASP A 249 -12.90 -1.10 -28.28
C ASP A 249 -12.47 0.34 -28.62
N LYS A 250 -12.95 1.31 -27.83
CA LYS A 250 -12.57 2.73 -27.86
C LYS A 250 -12.49 3.27 -26.43
N ILE A 251 -11.50 4.11 -26.17
CA ILE A 251 -11.42 4.88 -24.92
C ILE A 251 -12.64 5.81 -24.85
N ASN A 252 -13.31 5.87 -23.69
CA ASN A 252 -14.46 6.74 -23.48
C ASN A 252 -14.08 8.22 -23.69
N GLU A 253 -14.84 8.95 -24.50
CA GLU A 253 -14.55 10.35 -24.87
C GLU A 253 -14.38 11.26 -23.63
N LYS A 254 -15.04 10.96 -22.50
CA LYS A 254 -14.90 11.70 -21.22
C LYS A 254 -13.50 11.65 -20.59
N ILE A 255 -12.64 10.71 -21.01
CA ILE A 255 -11.28 10.54 -20.49
C ILE A 255 -10.20 10.47 -21.58
N LYS A 256 -10.60 10.26 -22.85
CA LYS A 256 -9.72 10.20 -24.02
C LYS A 256 -8.84 11.46 -24.19
N GLY A 257 -9.36 12.63 -23.84
CA GLY A 257 -8.60 13.88 -23.87
C GLY A 257 -7.62 14.08 -22.70
N LEU A 258 -7.49 13.12 -21.77
CA LEU A 258 -6.48 13.14 -20.71
C LEU A 258 -5.13 12.59 -21.19
N TYR A 259 -4.05 12.97 -20.51
CA TYR A 259 -2.73 12.37 -20.70
C TYR A 259 -2.60 11.01 -19.97
N PRO A 260 -1.98 9.98 -20.58
CA PRO A 260 -1.79 8.67 -19.97
C PRO A 260 -1.20 8.65 -18.57
N SER A 261 -0.18 9.48 -18.29
CA SER A 261 0.48 9.47 -16.97
C SER A 261 -0.46 9.83 -15.83
N LEU A 262 -1.31 10.85 -16.01
CA LEU A 262 -2.28 11.30 -15.02
C LEU A 262 -3.28 10.18 -14.73
N VAL A 263 -3.75 9.50 -15.77
CA VAL A 263 -4.66 8.35 -15.63
C VAL A 263 -3.97 7.19 -14.92
N ALA A 264 -2.72 6.86 -15.26
CA ALA A 264 -1.96 5.78 -14.64
C ALA A 264 -1.74 6.01 -13.14
N TYR A 265 -1.26 7.21 -12.76
CA TYR A 265 -1.05 7.58 -11.36
C TYR A 265 -2.36 7.62 -10.56
N MET A 266 -3.46 8.15 -11.11
CA MET A 266 -4.73 8.23 -10.40
C MET A 266 -5.44 6.87 -10.27
N LEU A 267 -5.28 5.96 -11.24
CA LEU A 267 -5.78 4.59 -11.11
C LEU A 267 -5.06 3.83 -9.99
N LEU A 268 -3.73 3.86 -9.98
CA LEU A 268 -2.93 3.24 -8.93
C LEU A 268 -3.17 3.89 -7.55
N TYR A 269 -3.39 5.21 -7.51
CA TYR A 269 -3.77 5.92 -6.29
C TYR A 269 -5.04 5.38 -5.65
N VAL A 270 -6.05 5.09 -6.48
CA VAL A 270 -7.35 4.61 -6.02
C VAL A 270 -7.28 3.20 -5.42
N GLU A 271 -6.33 2.36 -5.84
CA GLU A 271 -6.14 1.01 -5.28
C GLU A 271 -5.34 1.02 -3.94
N ASP A 272 -4.33 1.89 -3.78
CA ASP A 272 -3.56 2.03 -2.51
C ASP A 272 -3.19 3.50 -2.20
N GLN A 273 -4.17 4.27 -1.72
CA GLN A 273 -3.96 5.68 -1.36
C GLN A 273 -2.81 5.88 -0.34
N ASN A 274 -2.62 4.92 0.59
CA ASN A 274 -1.67 5.05 1.70
C ASN A 274 -0.22 5.10 1.19
N LYS A 275 0.14 4.20 0.26
CA LYS A 275 1.44 4.17 -0.39
C LYS A 275 1.77 5.48 -1.08
N TYR A 276 0.92 5.98 -1.97
CA TYR A 276 1.19 7.24 -2.70
C TYR A 276 1.20 8.47 -1.80
N ASN A 277 0.29 8.54 -0.80
CA ASN A 277 0.25 9.60 0.21
C ASN A 277 1.56 9.68 1.01
N LYS A 278 2.18 8.54 1.31
CA LYS A 278 3.43 8.42 2.06
C LYS A 278 4.66 8.64 1.17
N ASP A 279 4.73 7.94 0.04
CA ASP A 279 5.98 7.71 -0.66
C ASP A 279 6.28 8.78 -1.73
N ILE A 280 5.30 9.28 -2.50
CA ILE A 280 5.54 10.28 -3.57
C ILE A 280 4.74 11.59 -3.53
N LYS A 281 3.64 11.69 -2.76
CA LYS A 281 2.86 12.93 -2.63
C LYS A 281 3.70 14.11 -2.09
N GLN A 282 3.50 15.30 -2.66
CA GLN A 282 4.06 16.56 -2.16
C GLN A 282 3.06 17.29 -1.25
N SER A 283 3.54 17.74 -0.08
CA SER A 283 2.81 18.63 0.83
C SER A 283 3.07 20.11 0.53
N GLY A 284 2.05 20.95 0.70
CA GLY A 284 2.08 22.41 0.50
C GLY A 284 0.89 22.91 -0.31
N ASN A 285 0.95 24.16 -0.79
CA ASN A 285 -0.04 24.71 -1.73
C ASN A 285 0.23 24.19 -3.16
N VAL A 286 -0.10 22.92 -3.39
CA VAL A 286 0.09 22.19 -4.65
C VAL A 286 -1.22 21.54 -5.11
N ILE A 287 -1.28 21.13 -6.37
CA ILE A 287 -2.28 20.17 -6.88
C ILE A 287 -1.68 18.77 -6.74
N ASN A 288 -2.20 17.95 -5.83
CA ASN A 288 -1.79 16.55 -5.64
C ASN A 288 -2.99 15.60 -5.79
N PHE A 289 -2.82 14.32 -5.43
CA PHE A 289 -3.85 13.29 -5.58
C PHE A 289 -5.24 13.70 -5.03
N GLN A 290 -5.31 14.32 -3.84
CA GLN A 290 -6.59 14.76 -3.26
C GLN A 290 -7.25 15.95 -3.98
N ASP A 291 -6.49 16.72 -4.77
CA ASP A 291 -7.06 17.74 -5.66
C ASP A 291 -7.67 17.15 -6.94
N LEU A 292 -7.35 15.89 -7.25
CA LEU A 292 -7.72 15.21 -8.49
C LEU A 292 -8.68 14.04 -8.24
N GLU A 293 -8.75 13.55 -7.00
CA GLU A 293 -9.74 12.57 -6.55
C GLU A 293 -11.16 13.14 -6.62
N ASN A 294 -12.11 12.29 -7.01
CA ASN A 294 -13.48 12.66 -7.35
C ASN A 294 -13.53 13.79 -8.40
N LYS A 295 -14.61 14.57 -8.42
CA LYS A 295 -14.83 15.64 -9.40
C LYS A 295 -14.35 16.98 -8.85
N ASN A 296 -13.51 17.70 -9.61
CA ASN A 296 -13.02 19.02 -9.26
C ASN A 296 -13.20 20.03 -10.41
N ASP A 297 -14.30 20.79 -10.38
CA ASP A 297 -14.65 21.85 -11.35
C ASP A 297 -13.69 23.07 -11.33
N SER A 298 -12.65 23.09 -10.47
CA SER A 298 -11.58 24.11 -10.50
C SER A 298 -10.35 23.73 -11.32
N LEU A 299 -10.30 22.48 -11.80
CA LEU A 299 -9.22 21.90 -12.62
C LEU A 299 -9.76 21.23 -13.89
N PHE A 300 -10.95 20.63 -13.84
CA PHE A 300 -11.57 19.93 -14.95
C PHE A 300 -12.91 20.57 -15.34
N SER A 301 -13.43 20.22 -16.51
CA SER A 301 -14.78 20.62 -16.92
C SER A 301 -15.87 19.83 -16.18
N SER A 302 -17.09 20.35 -16.25
CA SER A 302 -18.29 19.77 -15.63
C SER A 302 -18.60 18.34 -16.07
N ASP A 303 -18.08 17.95 -17.23
CA ASP A 303 -18.46 16.75 -17.97
C ASP A 303 -17.48 15.59 -17.70
N PHE A 304 -16.30 15.91 -17.17
CA PHE A 304 -15.35 14.96 -16.61
C PHE A 304 -15.95 14.33 -15.33
N PRO A 305 -16.04 12.98 -15.24
CA PRO A 305 -16.71 12.33 -14.11
C PRO A 305 -15.90 12.35 -12.80
N GLY A 306 -14.63 12.77 -12.83
CA GLY A 306 -13.72 12.65 -11.69
C GLY A 306 -12.95 11.33 -11.65
N PHE A 307 -11.86 11.29 -10.88
CA PHE A 307 -11.11 10.06 -10.61
C PHE A 307 -11.63 9.36 -9.36
N SER A 308 -12.18 8.17 -9.50
CA SER A 308 -12.70 7.35 -8.38
C SER A 308 -12.52 5.84 -8.66
N ILE A 309 -13.03 4.99 -7.78
CA ILE A 309 -13.11 3.52 -7.97
C ILE A 309 -13.77 3.17 -9.33
N GLY A 310 -14.77 3.95 -9.77
CA GLY A 310 -15.44 3.77 -11.06
C GLY A 310 -14.60 4.11 -12.30
N THR A 311 -13.39 4.67 -12.17
CA THR A 311 -12.54 5.02 -13.33
C THR A 311 -12.21 3.78 -14.18
N LYS A 312 -12.06 2.60 -13.55
CA LYS A 312 -11.80 1.33 -14.24
C LYS A 312 -12.89 0.98 -15.27
N GLU A 313 -14.14 1.32 -14.98
CA GLU A 313 -15.30 1.07 -15.85
C GLU A 313 -15.37 2.01 -17.07
N LEU A 314 -14.50 3.02 -17.15
CA LEU A 314 -14.34 3.85 -18.35
C LEU A 314 -13.32 3.25 -19.34
N LEU A 315 -12.55 2.25 -18.90
CA LEU A 315 -11.42 1.62 -19.61
C LEU A 315 -11.71 0.16 -19.99
N PHE A 316 -12.48 -0.53 -19.13
CA PHE A 316 -12.77 -1.96 -19.23
C PHE A 316 -14.25 -2.27 -19.40
N GLU A 317 -14.54 -3.34 -20.15
CA GLU A 317 -15.82 -4.04 -20.13
C GLU A 317 -15.68 -5.29 -19.26
N TYR A 318 -16.63 -5.43 -18.33
CA TYR A 318 -16.72 -6.51 -17.36
C TYR A 318 -17.81 -7.49 -17.79
N LYS A 319 -17.56 -8.79 -17.67
CA LYS A 319 -18.61 -9.81 -17.87
C LYS A 319 -19.40 -9.96 -16.56
N GLU A 320 -20.58 -9.35 -16.50
CA GLU A 320 -21.38 -9.18 -15.27
C GLU A 320 -21.67 -10.50 -14.53
N GLU A 321 -21.87 -11.61 -15.25
CA GLU A 321 -22.06 -12.96 -14.69
C GLU A 321 -20.88 -13.42 -13.79
N TYR A 322 -19.68 -12.85 -13.96
CA TYR A 322 -18.49 -13.18 -13.18
C TYR A 322 -18.13 -12.17 -12.08
N ARG A 323 -18.79 -11.00 -11.98
CA ARG A 323 -18.51 -10.00 -10.92
C ARG A 323 -18.80 -10.52 -9.50
N GLN A 324 -19.63 -11.55 -9.36
CA GLN A 324 -19.93 -12.16 -8.06
C GLN A 324 -18.83 -13.12 -7.58
N ILE A 325 -18.01 -13.66 -8.49
CA ILE A 325 -16.98 -14.67 -8.19
C ILE A 325 -15.55 -14.15 -8.33
N TYR A 326 -15.32 -13.03 -9.03
CA TYR A 326 -14.00 -12.43 -9.20
C TYR A 326 -13.96 -10.95 -8.82
N LYS A 327 -12.80 -10.50 -8.35
CA LYS A 327 -12.46 -9.09 -8.10
C LYS A 327 -11.08 -8.77 -8.68
N ASP A 328 -10.90 -7.52 -9.07
CA ASP A 328 -9.74 -7.02 -9.82
C ASP A 328 -9.06 -5.80 -9.18
N GLU A 329 -7.75 -5.70 -9.39
CA GLU A 329 -6.86 -4.73 -8.77
C GLU A 329 -5.75 -4.35 -9.76
N ILE A 330 -5.54 -3.06 -10.04
CA ILE A 330 -4.44 -2.58 -10.87
C ILE A 330 -3.16 -2.56 -10.02
N ILE A 331 -2.28 -3.54 -10.25
CA ILE A 331 -1.06 -3.72 -9.45
C ILE A 331 0.16 -3.00 -10.01
N SER A 332 0.16 -2.69 -11.31
CA SER A 332 1.20 -1.89 -11.96
C SER A 332 0.66 -1.18 -13.21
N ALA A 333 1.30 -0.10 -13.63
CA ALA A 333 0.96 0.61 -14.85
C ALA A 333 2.21 1.00 -15.63
N ALA A 334 2.06 1.15 -16.94
CA ALA A 334 3.01 1.87 -17.79
C ALA A 334 2.26 2.95 -18.57
N TYR A 335 2.90 4.08 -18.86
CA TYR A 335 2.30 5.15 -19.64
C TYR A 335 3.29 5.70 -20.67
N ASP A 336 2.79 6.27 -21.75
CA ASP A 336 3.58 6.94 -22.77
C ASP A 336 2.84 8.21 -23.22
N ASP A 337 3.22 9.35 -22.63
CA ASP A 337 2.65 10.67 -22.95
C ASP A 337 3.13 11.18 -24.32
N LEU A 338 4.17 10.58 -24.91
CA LEU A 338 4.65 10.90 -26.26
C LEU A 338 3.72 10.31 -27.32
N ASN A 339 3.23 9.08 -27.07
CA ASN A 339 2.45 8.30 -28.01
C ASN A 339 0.97 8.16 -27.64
N GLY A 340 0.51 8.64 -26.48
CA GLY A 340 -0.89 8.57 -26.05
C GLY A 340 -1.34 7.14 -25.74
N ILE A 341 -0.47 6.39 -25.04
CA ILE A 341 -0.67 4.98 -24.72
C ILE A 341 -0.68 4.82 -23.19
N LEU A 342 -1.68 4.12 -22.68
CA LEU A 342 -1.75 3.64 -21.30
C LEU A 342 -1.65 2.11 -21.30
N GLN A 343 -0.93 1.54 -20.34
CA GLN A 343 -0.87 0.10 -20.13
C GLN A 343 -1.13 -0.22 -18.67
N LEU A 344 -1.92 -1.25 -18.40
CA LEU A 344 -2.37 -1.60 -17.05
C LEU A 344 -2.13 -3.09 -16.81
N GLU A 345 -1.52 -3.42 -15.68
CA GLU A 345 -1.36 -4.79 -15.20
C GLU A 345 -2.41 -5.02 -14.12
N VAL A 346 -3.42 -5.82 -14.45
CA VAL A 346 -4.58 -6.10 -13.62
C VAL A 346 -4.43 -7.50 -13.04
N GLN A 347 -4.37 -7.58 -11.72
CA GLN A 347 -4.54 -8.82 -10.98
C GLN A 347 -6.03 -9.16 -10.92
N ILE A 348 -6.38 -10.42 -11.18
CA ILE A 348 -7.74 -10.95 -11.04
C ILE A 348 -7.68 -12.12 -10.06
N ARG A 349 -8.44 -12.00 -8.97
CA ARG A 349 -8.54 -12.98 -7.89
C ARG A 349 -10.01 -13.32 -7.60
N ASN A 350 -10.22 -14.38 -6.84
CA ASN A 350 -11.57 -14.78 -6.41
C ASN A 350 -12.15 -13.76 -5.42
N THR A 351 -13.47 -13.65 -5.36
CA THR A 351 -14.17 -13.02 -4.21
C THR A 351 -14.05 -13.92 -2.99
N ASP A 352 -14.13 -13.34 -1.78
CA ASP A 352 -13.82 -14.05 -0.53
C ASP A 352 -14.88 -15.11 -0.17
N ASP A 353 -16.04 -15.08 -0.82
CA ASP A 353 -17.12 -16.08 -0.74
C ASP A 353 -16.93 -17.27 -1.71
N HIS A 354 -15.97 -17.20 -2.65
CA HIS A 354 -15.79 -18.23 -3.67
C HIS A 354 -14.90 -19.39 -3.20
N THR A 355 -15.46 -20.61 -3.17
CA THR A 355 -14.89 -21.74 -2.42
C THR A 355 -13.79 -22.54 -3.13
N ASN A 356 -13.38 -22.18 -4.36
CA ASN A 356 -12.51 -23.01 -5.21
C ASN A 356 -11.14 -22.37 -5.58
N ASP A 357 -10.46 -21.75 -4.62
CA ASP A 357 -9.10 -21.16 -4.83
C ASP A 357 -8.06 -22.11 -5.42
N LYS A 358 -8.20 -23.42 -5.18
CA LYS A 358 -7.26 -24.44 -5.67
C LYS A 358 -7.53 -24.88 -7.11
N GLY A 359 -8.77 -24.75 -7.60
CA GLY A 359 -9.14 -25.02 -8.98
C GLY A 359 -9.03 -23.78 -9.88
N ASP A 360 -9.25 -22.59 -9.31
CA ASP A 360 -9.26 -21.32 -10.04
C ASP A 360 -8.27 -20.31 -9.43
N PRO A 361 -6.96 -20.41 -9.74
CA PRO A 361 -5.92 -19.58 -9.15
C PRO A 361 -6.01 -18.10 -9.58
N LEU A 362 -5.31 -17.24 -8.87
CA LEU A 362 -5.09 -15.84 -9.22
C LEU A 362 -4.33 -15.72 -10.55
N ILE A 363 -4.77 -14.80 -11.43
CA ILE A 363 -4.07 -14.49 -12.68
C ILE A 363 -3.75 -13.01 -12.78
N THR A 364 -2.81 -12.66 -13.67
CA THR A 364 -2.48 -11.27 -14.01
C THR A 364 -2.63 -11.07 -15.52
N LYS A 365 -3.39 -10.05 -15.94
CA LYS A 365 -3.58 -9.67 -17.34
C LYS A 365 -2.93 -8.31 -17.61
N LYS A 366 -2.17 -8.18 -18.70
CA LYS A 366 -1.66 -6.90 -19.18
C LYS A 366 -2.53 -6.38 -20.31
N PHE A 367 -2.99 -5.15 -20.18
CA PHE A 367 -3.82 -4.46 -21.15
C PHE A 367 -3.06 -3.26 -21.73
N LYS A 368 -3.37 -2.90 -22.99
CA LYS A 368 -2.85 -1.72 -23.68
C LYS A 368 -4.04 -0.94 -24.22
N LEU A 369 -4.07 0.37 -23.97
CA LEU A 369 -5.08 1.30 -24.44
C LEU A 369 -4.39 2.42 -25.23
N GLU A 370 -4.87 2.69 -26.44
CA GLU A 370 -4.29 3.70 -27.34
C GLU A 370 -5.33 4.74 -27.74
N GLY A 371 -4.90 5.99 -27.93
CA GLY A 371 -5.77 7.08 -28.35
C GLY A 371 -6.04 8.13 -27.27
N PHE A 372 -5.31 8.08 -26.15
CA PHE A 372 -5.22 9.18 -25.19
C PHE A 372 -4.49 10.40 -25.79
N ARG A 373 -4.52 11.52 -25.08
CA ARG A 373 -3.76 12.72 -25.47
C ARG A 373 -2.25 12.44 -25.53
N LYS A 374 -1.59 13.12 -26.47
CA LYS A 374 -0.14 13.10 -26.68
C LYS A 374 0.44 14.49 -26.40
N VAL A 375 1.69 14.55 -25.94
CA VAL A 375 2.47 15.78 -25.81
C VAL A 375 3.19 16.06 -27.12
N ASP A 376 2.97 17.23 -27.70
CA ASP A 376 3.63 17.66 -28.93
C ASP A 376 4.96 18.36 -28.62
N ILE A 377 6.06 17.65 -28.85
CA ILE A 377 7.44 18.15 -28.68
C ILE A 377 7.88 19.05 -29.83
N LYS A 378 7.19 19.02 -30.98
CA LYS A 378 7.55 19.84 -32.16
C LYS A 378 6.85 21.19 -32.16
N ASN A 379 5.67 21.31 -31.54
CA ASN A 379 4.91 22.55 -31.44
C ASN A 379 4.36 22.76 -30.03
N GLU A 380 4.93 23.70 -29.30
CA GLU A 380 4.50 24.07 -27.94
C GLU A 380 2.99 24.38 -27.87
N ASN A 381 2.45 25.07 -28.89
CA ASN A 381 1.06 25.55 -28.97
C ASN A 381 -0.01 24.47 -29.22
N ASN A 382 0.41 23.21 -29.36
CA ASN A 382 -0.48 22.05 -29.42
C ASN A 382 -0.70 21.38 -28.06
N ASN A 383 0.08 21.75 -27.04
CA ASN A 383 -0.04 21.22 -25.69
C ASN A 383 -1.11 21.94 -24.88
N VAL A 384 -1.50 21.35 -23.74
CA VAL A 384 -2.46 21.95 -22.80
C VAL A 384 -1.79 22.97 -21.87
N ILE A 385 -0.50 22.78 -21.58
CA ILE A 385 0.28 23.60 -20.64
C ILE A 385 0.97 24.76 -21.34
N PHE A 386 0.76 25.96 -20.81
CA PHE A 386 1.44 27.20 -21.18
C PHE A 386 2.07 27.80 -19.92
N VAL A 387 3.18 28.52 -20.07
CA VAL A 387 3.94 29.05 -18.93
C VAL A 387 4.38 30.48 -19.23
N ASP A 388 4.00 31.41 -18.35
CA ASP A 388 4.12 32.85 -18.58
C ASP A 388 4.80 33.56 -17.40
N LEU A 389 5.45 34.69 -17.70
CA LEU A 389 5.93 35.65 -16.70
C LEU A 389 5.09 36.93 -16.84
N LEU A 390 4.41 37.37 -15.77
CA LEU A 390 3.58 38.58 -15.83
C LEU A 390 4.41 39.86 -15.95
N LYS A 391 3.91 40.87 -16.66
CA LYS A 391 4.59 42.18 -16.83
C LYS A 391 4.96 42.84 -15.49
N ASN A 392 4.09 42.73 -14.47
CA ASN A 392 4.37 43.27 -13.13
C ASN A 392 5.47 42.49 -12.39
N ASP A 393 5.48 41.14 -12.49
CA ASP A 393 6.55 40.33 -11.91
C ASP A 393 7.89 40.61 -12.57
N PHE A 394 7.92 40.72 -13.91
CA PHE A 394 9.14 41.10 -14.61
C PHE A 394 9.60 42.53 -14.26
N LYS A 395 8.65 43.48 -14.12
CA LYS A 395 8.96 44.84 -13.65
C LYS A 395 9.59 44.83 -12.25
N GLU A 396 9.20 43.92 -11.37
CA GLU A 396 9.83 43.75 -10.06
C GLU A 396 11.28 43.22 -10.19
N ILE A 397 11.49 42.15 -10.97
CA ILE A 397 12.84 41.57 -11.22
C ILE A 397 13.81 42.62 -11.78
N VAL A 398 13.31 43.48 -12.68
CA VAL A 398 14.09 44.53 -13.39
C VAL A 398 14.45 45.73 -12.51
N ASN A 399 13.57 46.13 -11.58
CA ASN A 399 13.72 47.39 -10.82
C ASN A 399 14.04 47.20 -9.33
N LYS A 400 13.89 45.98 -8.80
CA LYS A 400 14.12 45.63 -7.38
C LYS A 400 14.82 44.28 -7.19
N GLY A 401 14.66 43.35 -8.14
CA GLY A 401 15.20 42.00 -8.10
C GLY A 401 16.58 41.84 -8.76
N SER A 402 16.89 40.60 -9.13
CA SER A 402 18.22 40.15 -9.57
C SER A 402 18.76 40.76 -10.87
N LEU A 403 17.95 41.50 -11.64
CA LEU A 403 18.41 42.20 -12.84
C LEU A 403 18.76 43.67 -12.60
N THR A 404 18.46 44.24 -11.42
CA THR A 404 18.55 45.69 -11.16
C THR A 404 19.91 46.30 -11.49
N GLU A 405 21.02 45.75 -10.97
CA GLU A 405 22.37 46.28 -11.24
C GLU A 405 22.83 46.02 -12.67
N ILE A 406 22.39 44.92 -13.28
CA ILE A 406 22.68 44.59 -14.68
C ILE A 406 22.01 45.61 -15.60
N VAL A 407 20.74 45.94 -15.34
CA VAL A 407 19.95 46.94 -16.09
C VAL A 407 20.55 48.34 -15.93
N LYS A 408 20.93 48.74 -14.71
CA LYS A 408 21.64 50.01 -14.46
C LYS A 408 22.92 50.11 -15.29
N GLN A 409 23.77 49.07 -15.27
CA GLN A 409 25.01 49.05 -16.06
C GLN A 409 24.74 49.19 -17.56
N PHE A 410 23.75 48.47 -18.12
CA PHE A 410 23.39 48.62 -19.54
C PHE A 410 22.90 50.02 -19.91
N ILE A 411 22.19 50.70 -19.01
CA ILE A 411 21.78 52.10 -19.18
C ILE A 411 22.99 53.03 -19.13
N THR A 412 23.88 52.90 -18.14
CA THR A 412 25.08 53.74 -17.98
C THR A 412 26.05 53.60 -19.15
N TYR A 413 26.24 52.39 -19.68
CA TYR A 413 27.10 52.15 -20.85
C TYR A 413 26.39 52.33 -22.21
N GLY A 414 25.15 52.85 -22.23
CA GLY A 414 24.40 53.16 -23.45
C GLY A 414 24.14 51.95 -24.38
N ALA A 415 24.18 50.74 -23.85
CA ALA A 415 24.23 49.50 -24.61
C ALA A 415 22.84 48.98 -25.01
N TYR A 416 22.04 49.87 -25.59
CA TYR A 416 20.67 49.63 -26.05
C TYR A 416 20.60 48.70 -27.27
N ASN A 417 19.43 48.08 -27.46
CA ASN A 417 19.03 47.25 -28.61
C ASN A 417 19.93 46.03 -28.89
N LYS A 418 20.80 45.66 -27.95
CA LYS A 418 21.63 44.46 -27.99
C LYS A 418 20.98 43.34 -27.18
N LYS A 419 20.98 42.12 -27.72
CA LYS A 419 20.52 40.90 -27.03
C LYS A 419 21.70 40.26 -26.29
N ILE A 420 21.77 40.42 -24.97
CA ILE A 420 22.86 39.89 -24.14
C ILE A 420 22.41 38.60 -23.45
N GLY A 421 23.18 37.52 -23.63
CA GLY A 421 23.01 36.28 -22.85
C GLY A 421 23.54 36.44 -21.43
N LEU A 422 22.74 36.07 -20.43
CA LEU A 422 23.11 36.22 -19.02
C LEU A 422 24.00 35.05 -18.57
N GLY A 423 25.24 35.33 -18.21
CA GLY A 423 26.28 34.34 -17.93
C GLY A 423 26.00 33.43 -16.73
N ASN A 424 26.58 32.22 -16.76
CA ASN A 424 26.27 31.12 -15.82
C ASN A 424 26.43 31.49 -14.33
N SER A 425 27.34 32.40 -13.97
CA SER A 425 27.51 32.89 -12.59
C SER A 425 26.29 33.66 -12.06
N ASN A 426 25.71 34.52 -12.90
CA ASN A 426 24.54 35.34 -12.53
C ASN A 426 23.23 34.54 -12.62
N GLN A 427 23.21 33.48 -13.45
CA GLN A 427 22.01 32.68 -13.70
C GLN A 427 21.37 32.10 -12.43
N THR A 428 22.12 31.67 -11.41
CA THR A 428 21.55 30.93 -10.28
C THR A 428 20.51 31.73 -9.49
N GLY A 429 20.73 33.04 -9.30
CA GLY A 429 19.77 33.93 -8.67
C GLY A 429 18.56 34.21 -9.57
N ILE A 430 18.85 34.59 -10.83
CA ILE A 430 17.84 34.97 -11.82
C ILE A 430 16.89 33.80 -12.13
N LYS A 431 17.41 32.58 -12.33
CA LYS A 431 16.61 31.36 -12.53
C LYS A 431 15.67 31.07 -11.38
N ASN A 432 16.15 31.24 -10.15
CA ASN A 432 15.35 31.01 -8.94
C ASN A 432 14.23 32.07 -8.78
N GLU A 433 14.51 33.33 -9.12
CA GLU A 433 13.51 34.40 -9.08
C GLU A 433 12.48 34.26 -10.22
N LEU A 434 12.91 33.94 -11.44
CA LEU A 434 12.04 33.63 -12.56
C LEU A 434 11.13 32.43 -12.25
N PHE A 435 11.70 31.30 -11.81
CA PHE A 435 10.93 30.08 -11.54
C PHE A 435 9.85 30.26 -10.46
N LYS A 436 10.09 31.17 -9.49
CA LYS A 436 9.10 31.57 -8.48
C LYS A 436 7.97 32.43 -9.04
N LYS A 437 8.26 33.26 -10.05
CA LYS A 437 7.32 34.22 -10.65
C LYS A 437 6.63 33.69 -11.91
N LEU A 438 7.04 32.55 -12.44
CA LEU A 438 6.36 31.83 -13.52
C LEU A 438 4.97 31.32 -13.07
N ILE A 439 3.95 31.73 -13.81
CA ILE A 439 2.59 31.18 -13.72
C ILE A 439 2.38 30.09 -14.76
N VAL A 440 1.49 29.16 -14.46
CA VAL A 440 1.08 28.09 -15.37
C VAL A 440 -0.36 28.34 -15.80
N ASN A 441 -0.58 28.35 -17.12
CA ASN A 441 -1.87 28.49 -17.76
C ASN A 441 -2.25 27.17 -18.44
N ILE A 442 -3.55 26.87 -18.45
CA ILE A 442 -4.11 25.60 -18.94
C ILE A 442 -5.15 25.94 -20.00
N ASN A 443 -4.91 25.51 -21.24
CA ASN A 443 -5.73 25.82 -22.41
C ASN A 443 -6.02 24.54 -23.20
N ASP A 444 -7.20 23.96 -23.01
CA ASP A 444 -7.57 22.70 -23.65
C ASP A 444 -8.68 22.84 -24.71
N LYS A 445 -8.29 22.61 -25.97
CA LYS A 445 -9.20 22.53 -27.13
C LYS A 445 -10.22 21.37 -27.03
N SER A 446 -10.01 20.38 -26.15
CA SER A 446 -10.98 19.30 -25.88
C SER A 446 -11.93 19.59 -24.71
N ASN A 447 -11.74 20.70 -23.98
CA ASN A 447 -12.55 21.08 -22.83
C ASN A 447 -12.69 19.96 -21.76
N ILE A 448 -11.63 19.18 -21.51
CA ILE A 448 -11.55 18.29 -20.34
C ILE A 448 -10.78 18.99 -19.20
N TYR A 449 -9.62 19.57 -19.51
CA TYR A 449 -8.89 20.41 -18.55
C TYR A 449 -9.47 21.83 -18.57
N ARG A 450 -9.96 22.32 -17.44
CA ARG A 450 -10.58 23.65 -17.28
C ARG A 450 -10.22 24.24 -15.92
N THR A 451 -9.05 24.85 -15.85
CA THR A 451 -8.59 25.49 -14.61
C THR A 451 -9.26 26.85 -14.41
N THR A 452 -9.90 27.08 -13.26
CA THR A 452 -10.55 28.37 -12.91
C THR A 452 -9.68 29.31 -12.06
N GLN A 453 -8.45 28.90 -11.77
CA GLN A 453 -7.49 29.52 -10.86
C GLN A 453 -6.11 29.69 -11.54
N THR A 454 -5.35 30.73 -11.19
CA THR A 454 -3.96 30.86 -11.64
C THR A 454 -3.08 29.85 -10.91
N LEU A 455 -2.26 29.10 -11.67
CA LEU A 455 -1.34 28.09 -11.15
C LEU A 455 0.12 28.57 -11.24
N SER A 456 1.05 27.84 -10.63
CA SER A 456 2.49 28.15 -10.64
C SER A 456 3.36 26.90 -10.84
N LEU A 457 4.66 27.13 -11.04
CA LEU A 457 5.67 26.06 -10.93
C LEU A 457 6.18 25.92 -9.49
N ASP A 458 6.72 26.97 -8.84
CA ASP A 458 7.10 26.87 -7.42
C ASP A 458 5.86 26.92 -6.49
N ARG A 459 5.84 26.06 -5.47
CA ARG A 459 4.90 26.10 -4.34
C ARG A 459 5.20 27.24 -3.35
N ASN A 460 6.41 27.81 -3.43
CA ASN A 460 6.88 28.96 -2.65
C ASN A 460 6.91 30.26 -3.49
N ASN A 461 5.93 30.40 -4.41
CA ASN A 461 5.82 31.53 -5.36
C ASN A 461 5.50 32.90 -4.71
N GLY A 462 5.28 32.95 -3.39
CA GLY A 462 4.96 34.19 -2.66
C GLY A 462 3.53 34.70 -2.83
N LYS A 463 2.72 34.03 -3.65
CA LYS A 463 1.29 34.31 -3.87
C LYS A 463 0.46 33.11 -3.39
N LYS A 464 -0.87 33.19 -3.52
CA LYS A 464 -1.78 32.09 -3.15
C LYS A 464 -1.99 31.04 -4.25
N TYR A 465 -1.23 31.12 -5.35
CA TYR A 465 -1.36 30.19 -6.49
C TYR A 465 -0.89 28.79 -6.11
N LYS A 466 -1.68 27.77 -6.49
CA LYS A 466 -1.30 26.37 -6.34
C LYS A 466 -0.24 26.00 -7.37
N SER A 467 0.80 25.31 -6.94
CA SER A 467 1.79 24.74 -7.84
C SER A 467 1.30 23.44 -8.47
N ILE A 468 1.59 23.20 -9.75
CA ILE A 468 1.32 21.92 -10.40
C ILE A 468 2.24 20.77 -9.93
N LEU A 469 3.29 21.08 -9.16
CA LEU A 469 4.30 20.12 -8.70
C LEU A 469 3.81 19.35 -7.47
N GLY A 470 2.78 18.54 -7.68
CA GLY A 470 2.10 17.70 -6.69
C GLY A 470 2.85 16.48 -6.18
N LEU A 471 4.00 16.16 -6.78
CA LEU A 471 4.84 15.02 -6.43
C LEU A 471 6.21 15.50 -5.93
N LYS A 472 6.86 14.68 -5.10
CA LYS A 472 8.22 14.93 -4.59
C LYS A 472 9.21 15.09 -5.74
N ASN A 473 10.40 15.61 -5.44
CA ASN A 473 11.47 15.85 -6.41
C ASN A 473 11.10 16.84 -7.53
N ASN A 474 10.17 17.76 -7.25
CA ASN A 474 9.67 18.80 -8.16
C ASN A 474 9.01 18.21 -9.43
N MET A 475 8.18 17.19 -9.22
CA MET A 475 7.42 16.51 -10.28
C MET A 475 5.94 16.86 -10.16
N SER A 476 5.25 16.89 -11.29
CA SER A 476 3.83 17.20 -11.41
C SER A 476 3.01 15.94 -11.61
N LEU A 477 1.74 16.01 -11.22
CA LEU A 477 0.73 15.00 -11.55
C LEU A 477 -0.26 15.54 -12.59
N TYR A 478 -0.46 16.86 -12.60
CA TYR A 478 -1.44 17.57 -13.43
C TYR A 478 -0.73 18.65 -14.29
N PRO A 479 -1.09 18.83 -15.57
CA PRO A 479 -2.05 18.03 -16.34
C PRO A 479 -1.49 16.66 -16.80
N PHE A 480 -0.16 16.48 -16.76
CA PHE A 480 0.57 15.23 -16.99
C PHE A 480 1.83 15.18 -16.13
N HIS A 481 2.56 14.07 -16.17
CA HIS A 481 3.77 13.86 -15.36
C HIS A 481 4.99 14.52 -16.02
N THR A 482 5.38 15.68 -15.50
CA THR A 482 6.63 16.37 -15.87
C THR A 482 7.44 16.83 -14.66
N ARG A 483 8.75 16.96 -14.82
CA ARG A 483 9.67 17.51 -13.81
C ARG A 483 10.07 18.93 -14.20
N ALA A 484 9.97 19.87 -13.25
CA ALA A 484 10.33 21.27 -13.46
C ALA A 484 11.08 21.84 -12.25
N ASN A 485 12.21 22.51 -12.47
CA ASN A 485 12.90 23.26 -11.41
C ASN A 485 13.60 24.51 -12.01
N LYS A 486 14.30 25.30 -11.18
CA LYS A 486 15.04 26.48 -11.65
C LYS A 486 16.04 26.18 -12.79
N ASP A 487 16.61 24.98 -12.81
CA ASP A 487 17.65 24.56 -13.77
C ASP A 487 17.05 24.00 -15.08
N SER A 488 15.72 23.76 -15.11
CA SER A 488 14.94 23.65 -16.35
C SER A 488 14.97 24.93 -17.19
N ILE A 489 15.24 26.10 -16.58
CA ILE A 489 15.39 27.38 -17.29
C ILE A 489 16.79 27.46 -17.90
N LYS A 490 16.86 27.79 -19.19
CA LYS A 490 18.09 27.90 -19.99
C LYS A 490 18.01 29.12 -20.92
N ASN A 491 19.15 29.45 -21.54
CA ASN A 491 19.24 30.43 -22.63
C ASN A 491 18.53 31.76 -22.32
N ILE A 492 18.86 32.35 -21.16
CA ILE A 492 18.27 33.62 -20.71
C ILE A 492 18.98 34.78 -21.39
N TYR A 493 18.21 35.61 -22.09
CA TYR A 493 18.65 36.82 -22.75
C TYR A 493 17.93 38.05 -22.19
N LEU A 494 18.66 39.15 -22.06
CA LEU A 494 18.16 40.48 -21.75
C LEU A 494 18.41 41.41 -22.94
N THR A 495 17.47 42.30 -23.24
CA THR A 495 17.63 43.42 -24.18
C THR A 495 17.05 44.67 -23.52
N ILE A 496 17.75 45.80 -23.61
CA ILE A 496 17.24 47.09 -23.14
C ILE A 496 16.96 47.97 -24.36
N THR A 497 15.73 48.46 -24.52
CA THR A 497 15.37 49.43 -25.55
C THR A 497 15.34 50.85 -24.96
N ASN A 498 15.38 51.85 -25.84
CA ASN A 498 15.21 53.25 -25.48
C ASN A 498 14.54 53.98 -26.66
N GLU A 499 13.22 54.01 -26.66
CA GLU A 499 12.41 54.59 -27.73
C GLU A 499 11.72 55.85 -27.21
N ASN A 500 11.96 56.99 -27.86
CA ASN A 500 11.43 58.30 -27.46
C ASN A 500 11.70 58.68 -25.98
N GLY A 501 12.81 58.19 -25.41
CA GLY A 501 13.20 58.37 -24.01
C GLY A 501 12.57 57.38 -23.02
N ILE A 502 11.65 56.51 -23.49
CA ILE A 502 11.07 55.43 -22.70
C ILE A 502 12.02 54.23 -22.77
N LYS A 503 12.56 53.84 -21.60
CA LYS A 503 13.44 52.68 -21.45
C LYS A 503 12.61 51.46 -21.03
N GLU A 504 12.62 50.41 -21.84
CA GLU A 504 12.04 49.11 -21.48
C GLU A 504 13.12 48.03 -21.45
N ALA A 505 12.96 47.07 -20.53
CA ALA A 505 13.67 45.80 -20.56
C ALA A 505 12.79 44.78 -21.28
N LYS A 506 13.41 43.90 -22.08
CA LYS A 506 12.83 42.67 -22.63
C LYS A 506 13.66 41.49 -22.15
N ILE A 507 13.02 40.49 -21.56
CA ILE A 507 13.62 39.18 -21.29
C ILE A 507 13.06 38.14 -22.25
N GLU A 508 13.91 37.19 -22.63
CA GLU A 508 13.57 36.01 -23.42
C GLU A 508 14.33 34.82 -22.82
N PHE A 509 13.65 33.70 -22.56
CA PHE A 509 14.29 32.49 -22.05
C PHE A 509 13.53 31.21 -22.43
N GLU A 510 14.19 30.07 -22.25
CA GLU A 510 13.63 28.76 -22.56
C GLU A 510 13.41 27.96 -21.28
N LEU A 511 12.22 27.38 -21.13
CA LEU A 511 11.90 26.41 -20.09
C LEU A 511 11.78 25.01 -20.71
N TYR A 512 12.54 24.06 -20.17
CA TYR A 512 12.52 22.67 -20.61
C TYR A 512 11.74 21.82 -19.61
N LEU A 513 10.63 21.23 -20.06
CA LEU A 513 9.78 20.34 -19.26
C LEU A 513 9.88 18.91 -19.80
N SER A 514 10.28 17.98 -18.95
CA SER A 514 10.44 16.57 -19.31
C SER A 514 9.10 15.90 -19.65
N VAL A 515 9.14 14.93 -20.57
CA VAL A 515 8.00 14.12 -20.99
C VAL A 515 8.48 12.67 -21.03
N TYR A 516 7.72 11.78 -20.41
CA TYR A 516 8.16 10.43 -20.11
C TYR A 516 7.34 9.37 -20.83
N ALA A 517 7.99 8.25 -21.12
CA ALA A 517 7.34 6.95 -21.26
C ALA A 517 7.90 6.01 -20.20
N SER A 518 7.05 5.42 -19.36
CA SER A 518 7.45 4.54 -18.25
C SER A 518 7.50 3.07 -18.65
N THR A 519 8.08 2.24 -17.78
CA THR A 519 7.86 0.79 -17.78
C THR A 519 6.70 0.43 -16.86
N PHE A 520 6.31 -0.85 -16.82
CA PHE A 520 5.37 -1.37 -15.82
C PHE A 520 6.02 -1.33 -14.42
N THR A 521 5.64 -0.34 -13.61
CA THR A 521 5.96 -0.27 -12.17
C THR A 521 4.74 0.24 -11.40
N ASP A 522 4.86 0.42 -10.09
CA ASP A 522 3.89 1.19 -9.30
C ASP A 522 4.08 2.72 -9.43
N LEU A 523 4.98 3.17 -10.31
CA LEU A 523 5.33 4.56 -10.58
C LEU A 523 5.87 5.35 -9.36
N THR A 524 6.10 4.71 -8.20
CA THR A 524 6.64 5.37 -7.00
C THR A 524 8.14 5.61 -7.07
N ASP A 525 8.85 4.74 -7.78
CA ASP A 525 10.27 4.87 -8.10
C ASP A 525 10.55 5.99 -9.12
N ASN A 526 9.55 6.31 -9.96
CA ASN A 526 9.62 7.21 -11.11
C ASN A 526 10.55 6.68 -12.22
N THR A 527 10.67 5.36 -12.38
CA THR A 527 11.46 4.75 -13.46
C THR A 527 10.81 4.98 -14.83
N TYR A 528 11.63 5.41 -15.81
CA TYR A 528 11.19 5.64 -17.19
C TYR A 528 12.05 4.93 -18.24
N ALA A 529 11.41 4.47 -19.30
CA ALA A 529 12.04 3.87 -20.48
C ALA A 529 12.59 4.92 -21.45
N SER A 530 11.96 6.11 -21.50
CA SER A 530 12.50 7.24 -22.25
C SER A 530 12.07 8.59 -21.67
N GLU A 531 12.92 9.59 -21.86
CA GLU A 531 12.67 11.00 -21.54
C GLU A 531 12.93 11.85 -22.80
N LYS A 532 12.05 12.81 -23.07
CA LYS A 532 12.26 13.91 -24.02
C LYS A 532 11.84 15.21 -23.33
N ASN A 533 12.12 16.36 -23.93
CA ASN A 533 11.70 17.65 -23.37
C ASN A 533 10.78 18.37 -24.37
N ILE A 534 9.65 18.91 -23.90
CA ILE A 534 9.07 20.08 -24.56
C ILE A 534 9.92 21.30 -24.22
N LYS A 535 10.06 22.20 -25.19
CA LYS A 535 10.71 23.50 -25.01
C LYS A 535 9.63 24.57 -25.09
N LEU A 536 9.46 25.33 -24.02
CA LEU A 536 8.60 26.52 -23.98
C LEU A 536 9.48 27.76 -24.10
N THR A 537 9.16 28.70 -24.98
CA THR A 537 9.90 29.98 -25.11
C THR A 537 9.10 31.13 -24.48
N ILE A 538 9.57 31.62 -23.34
CA ILE A 538 8.93 32.70 -22.58
C ILE A 538 9.57 34.03 -22.95
N THR A 539 8.74 35.04 -23.23
CA THR A 539 9.17 36.43 -23.49
C THR A 539 8.32 37.40 -22.67
N GLN A 540 8.92 38.43 -22.07
CA GLN A 540 8.17 39.50 -21.41
C GLN A 540 8.90 40.86 -21.53
N ILE A 541 8.15 41.96 -21.53
CA ILE A 541 8.63 43.33 -21.67
C ILE A 541 8.11 44.18 -20.50
N ALA A 542 9.01 44.91 -19.82
CA ALA A 542 8.68 45.79 -18.71
C ALA A 542 9.40 47.13 -18.78
N GLN A 543 8.66 48.22 -18.59
CA GLN A 543 9.22 49.56 -18.45
C GLN A 543 10.12 49.64 -17.20
N ILE A 544 11.31 50.20 -17.40
CA ILE A 544 12.29 50.46 -16.35
C ILE A 544 11.89 51.77 -15.66
N ASN A 545 11.86 51.77 -14.33
CA ASN A 545 11.71 52.99 -13.55
C ASN A 545 12.99 53.82 -13.66
N GLN A 546 12.85 55.14 -13.79
CA GLN A 546 13.96 56.09 -13.77
C GLN A 546 14.45 56.31 -12.33
#